data_AF-A0A2M7WKT8-F1
#
_entry.id   AF-A0A2M7WKT8-F1
#
_cell.length_a   1.000
_cell.length_b   1.000
_cell.length_c   1.000
_cell.angle_alpha   90.00
_cell.angle_beta   90.00
_cell.angle_gamma   90.00
#
_symmetry.space_group_name_H-M   'P 1'
#
loop_
_entity.id
_entity.type
_entity.pdbx_description
1 polymer ?
#
loop_
_entity_poly.entity_id
_entity_poly.type
_entity_poly.pdbx_seq_one_letter_code
_entity_poly.pdbx_strand_id
1 'polypeptide(L)'
;MGLEFINRVARVSIILALIQLPFVMVHLNWQMAIGILMGCLWGAANLMLIKFLIIGIITSESASKRDILILGAIKFPLLYGIGYLLLKIGYFLPISLLIGFTIIFFVAFLKAMGRFLLENKIISTELPRNYRRDNS
;
A
#
# COMPACT_ATOMS: atom_id res chain seq x y z
N MET A 1 -5.69 12.00 11.10
CA MET A 1 -5.35 11.02 10.04
C MET A 1 -4.36 10.04 10.63
N GLY A 2 -4.81 8.84 11.04
CA GLY A 2 -3.98 7.93 11.85
C GLY A 2 -3.45 6.71 11.09
N LEU A 3 -2.93 5.77 11.88
CA LEU A 3 -2.38 4.46 11.47
C LEU A 3 -3.34 3.56 10.68
N GLU A 4 -4.63 3.87 10.70
CA GLU A 4 -5.64 3.22 9.88
C GLU A 4 -5.52 3.55 8.39
N PHE A 5 -5.03 4.75 8.06
CA PHE A 5 -4.80 5.13 6.67
C PHE A 5 -3.84 4.15 6.00
N ILE A 6 -2.73 3.83 6.68
CA ILE A 6 -1.73 2.87 6.22
C ILE A 6 -2.35 1.47 6.04
N ASN A 7 -3.11 0.98 7.02
CA ASN A 7 -3.81 -0.32 6.90
C ASN A 7 -4.75 -0.35 5.68
N ARG A 8 -5.50 0.73 5.47
CA ARG A 8 -6.42 0.86 4.33
C ARG A 8 -5.68 0.96 3.00
N VAL A 9 -4.50 1.58 2.94
CA VAL A 9 -3.66 1.63 1.73
C VAL A 9 -3.14 0.23 1.40
N ALA A 10 -2.52 -0.46 2.37
CA ALA A 10 -2.01 -1.81 2.18
C ALA A 10 -3.12 -2.79 1.72
N ARG A 11 -4.27 -2.77 2.41
CA ARG A 11 -5.42 -3.64 2.06
C ARG A 11 -5.93 -3.38 0.65
N VAL A 12 -6.16 -2.11 0.28
CA VAL A 12 -6.67 -1.78 -1.06
C VAL A 12 -5.65 -2.12 -2.14
N SER A 13 -4.35 -1.93 -1.88
CA SER A 13 -3.30 -2.29 -2.84
C SER A 13 -3.28 -3.80 -3.11
N ILE A 14 -3.38 -4.62 -2.05
CA ILE A 14 -3.46 -6.08 -2.18
C ILE A 14 -4.74 -6.50 -2.94
N ILE A 15 -5.89 -5.89 -2.62
CA ILE A 15 -7.14 -6.16 -3.33
C ILE A 15 -7.00 -5.83 -4.82
N LEU A 16 -6.43 -4.67 -5.16
CA LEU A 16 -6.18 -4.29 -6.55
C LEU A 16 -5.23 -5.25 -7.26
N ALA A 17 -4.16 -5.69 -6.57
CA ALA A 17 -3.23 -6.67 -7.12
C ALA A 17 -3.92 -8.04 -7.35
N LEU A 18 -4.82 -8.46 -6.47
CA LEU A 18 -5.61 -9.68 -6.64
C LEU A 18 -6.63 -9.56 -7.78
N ILE A 19 -7.28 -8.40 -7.91
CA ILE A 19 -8.22 -8.15 -9.01
C ILE A 19 -7.50 -8.14 -10.34
N GLN A 20 -6.32 -7.51 -10.44
CA GLN A 20 -5.59 -7.48 -11.71
C GLN A 20 -4.99 -8.83 -12.10
N LEU A 21 -4.73 -9.71 -11.12
CA LEU A 21 -4.05 -10.98 -11.32
C LEU A 21 -4.65 -11.84 -12.46
N PRO A 22 -5.96 -12.15 -12.49
CA PRO A 22 -6.55 -12.90 -13.60
C PRO A 22 -6.41 -12.20 -14.95
N PHE A 23 -6.52 -10.87 -15.00
CA PHE A 23 -6.38 -10.11 -16.25
C PHE A 23 -4.95 -10.15 -16.80
N VAL A 24 -3.96 -9.91 -15.95
CA VAL A 24 -2.53 -9.97 -16.35
C VAL A 24 -2.15 -11.38 -16.77
N MET A 25 -2.68 -12.39 -16.08
CA MET A 25 -2.39 -13.79 -16.36
C MET A 25 -2.90 -14.23 -17.74
N VAL A 26 -4.08 -13.77 -18.15
CA VAL A 26 -4.67 -14.08 -19.45
C VAL A 26 -3.99 -13.31 -20.60
N HIS A 27 -3.60 -12.06 -20.37
CA HIS A 27 -3.14 -11.17 -21.46
C HIS A 27 -1.63 -11.05 -21.62
N LEU A 28 -0.83 -11.30 -20.58
CA LEU A 28 0.62 -11.09 -20.61
C LEU A 28 1.36 -12.42 -20.40
N ASN A 29 1.52 -12.83 -19.15
CA ASN A 29 2.03 -14.14 -18.76
C ASN A 29 1.88 -14.35 -17.24
N TRP A 30 1.97 -15.62 -16.82
CA TRP A 30 1.85 -16.03 -15.42
C TRP A 30 2.96 -15.43 -14.53
N GLN A 31 4.19 -15.36 -15.02
CA GLN A 31 5.35 -14.83 -14.28
C GLN A 31 5.16 -13.36 -13.89
N MET A 32 4.62 -12.56 -14.81
CA MET A 32 4.32 -11.14 -14.59
C MET A 32 3.14 -10.96 -13.64
N ALA A 33 2.10 -11.80 -13.74
CA ALA A 33 0.96 -11.74 -12.82
C ALA A 33 1.38 -12.00 -11.36
N ILE A 34 2.13 -13.08 -11.11
CA ILE A 34 2.63 -13.37 -9.75
C ILE A 34 3.67 -12.33 -9.33
N GLY A 35 4.56 -11.89 -10.24
CA GLY A 35 5.56 -10.89 -9.92
C GLY A 35 4.94 -9.57 -9.44
N ILE A 36 3.84 -9.13 -10.06
CA ILE A 36 3.08 -7.97 -9.60
C ILE A 36 2.47 -8.22 -8.21
N LEU A 37 1.86 -9.38 -7.98
CA LEU A 37 1.31 -9.72 -6.67
C LEU A 37 2.41 -9.73 -5.58
N MET A 38 3.54 -10.37 -5.85
CA MET A 38 4.67 -10.46 -4.92
C MET A 38 5.30 -9.09 -4.66
N GLY A 39 5.44 -8.25 -5.70
CA GLY A 39 5.88 -6.87 -5.55
C GLY A 39 4.95 -6.06 -4.65
N CYS A 40 3.63 -6.24 -4.81
CA CYS A 40 2.63 -5.58 -3.96
C CYS A 40 2.66 -6.11 -2.52
N LEU A 41 2.80 -7.43 -2.31
CA LEU A 41 2.91 -8.02 -0.98
C LEU A 41 4.18 -7.52 -0.27
N TRP A 42 5.30 -7.48 -0.99
CA TRP A 42 6.57 -6.97 -0.48
C TRP A 42 6.48 -5.49 -0.11
N GLY A 43 5.89 -4.67 -0.97
CA GLY A 43 5.66 -3.27 -0.65
C GLY A 43 4.69 -3.08 0.53
N ALA A 44 3.67 -3.93 0.67
CA ALA A 44 2.70 -3.82 1.75
C ALA A 44 3.36 -4.17 3.09
N ALA A 45 4.23 -5.19 3.09
CA ALA A 45 5.08 -5.52 4.22
C ALA A 45 6.02 -4.37 4.58
N ASN A 46 6.63 -3.70 3.60
CA ASN A 46 7.44 -2.47 3.81
C ASN A 46 6.64 -1.39 4.53
N LEU A 47 5.43 -1.10 4.03
CA LEU A 47 4.59 -0.04 4.58
C LEU A 47 4.15 -0.34 6.02
N MET A 48 3.80 -1.60 6.31
CA MET A 48 3.44 -2.03 7.66
C MET A 48 4.61 -1.98 8.63
N LEU A 49 5.82 -2.26 8.15
CA LEU A 49 7.03 -2.18 8.96
C LEU A 49 7.35 -0.74 9.35
N ILE A 50 7.28 0.19 8.39
CA ILE A 50 7.41 1.63 8.64
C ILE A 50 6.35 2.08 9.65
N LYS A 51 5.11 1.63 9.49
CA LYS A 51 4.03 1.91 10.45
C LYS A 51 4.41 1.48 11.87
N PHE A 52 4.88 0.25 12.07
CA PHE A 52 5.26 -0.25 13.40
C PHE A 52 6.44 0.52 14.00
N LEU A 53 7.43 0.92 13.19
CA LEU A 53 8.54 1.74 13.65
C LEU A 53 8.07 3.12 14.11
N ILE A 54 7.21 3.77 13.33
CA ILE A 54 6.64 5.08 13.69
C ILE A 54 5.85 4.98 15.00
N ILE A 55 5.01 3.96 15.18
CA ILE A 55 4.29 3.73 16.44
C ILE A 55 5.27 3.56 17.60
N GLY A 56 6.26 2.67 17.45
CA GLY A 56 7.21 2.39 18.52
C GLY A 56 7.96 3.65 18.99
N ILE A 57 8.38 4.49 18.04
CA ILE A 57 9.10 5.74 18.34
C ILE A 57 8.18 6.74 19.05
N ILE A 58 6.93 6.89 18.60
CA ILE A 58 6.00 7.90 19.14
C ILE A 58 5.40 7.47 20.50
N THR A 59 5.06 6.18 20.67
CA THR A 59 4.37 5.63 21.84
C THR A 59 5.35 5.17 22.95
N SER A 60 6.59 5.65 22.95
CA SER A 60 7.68 5.20 23.84
C SER A 60 7.47 5.52 25.34
N GLU A 61 6.44 4.97 25.97
CA GLU A 61 6.27 4.91 27.43
C GLU A 61 6.82 3.60 28.05
N SER A 62 7.08 2.54 27.26
CA SER A 62 7.54 1.24 27.82
C SER A 62 8.57 0.45 27.00
N ALA A 63 8.85 0.82 25.75
CA ALA A 63 9.88 0.16 24.93
C ALA A 63 11.17 0.98 24.93
N SER A 64 12.31 0.36 25.24
CA SER A 64 13.59 1.09 25.19
C SER A 64 13.90 1.48 23.74
N LYS A 65 14.43 2.68 23.52
CA LYS A 65 14.87 3.15 22.18
C LYS A 65 15.80 2.14 21.49
N ARG A 66 16.54 1.36 22.29
CA ARG A 66 17.45 0.31 21.85
C ARG A 66 16.71 -0.88 21.23
N ASP A 67 15.59 -1.30 21.81
CA ASP A 67 14.80 -2.43 21.31
C ASP A 67 14.13 -2.10 19.98
N ILE A 68 13.61 -0.87 19.84
CA ILE A 68 13.04 -0.38 18.58
C ILE A 68 14.12 -0.32 17.48
N LEU A 69 15.33 0.14 17.83
CA LEU A 69 16.45 0.21 16.90
C LEU A 69 16.90 -1.18 16.44
N ILE A 70 17.03 -2.14 17.36
CA ILE A 70 17.39 -3.54 17.06
C ILE A 70 16.30 -4.19 16.18
N LEU A 71 15.03 -3.97 16.52
CA LEU A 71 13.91 -4.51 15.75
C LEU A 71 13.91 -3.96 14.33
N GLY A 72 14.17 -2.65 14.17
CA GLY A 72 14.35 -2.03 12.86
C GLY A 72 15.55 -2.58 12.09
N ALA A 73 16.70 -2.69 12.76
CA ALA A 73 17.95 -3.17 12.17
C ALA A 73 17.91 -4.64 11.76
N ILE A 74 17.07 -5.48 12.36
CA ILE A 74 16.85 -6.87 11.92
C ILE A 74 15.83 -6.92 10.78
N LYS A 75 14.75 -6.14 10.92
CA LYS A 75 13.64 -6.14 9.97
C LYS A 75 14.02 -5.56 8.61
N PHE A 76 14.87 -4.53 8.56
CA PHE A 76 15.35 -3.96 7.30
C PHE A 76 16.12 -5.01 6.45
N PRO A 77 17.21 -5.63 6.92
CA PRO A 77 17.92 -6.66 6.16
C PRO A 77 17.04 -7.82 5.72
N LEU A 78 16.10 -8.24 6.57
CA LEU A 78 15.18 -9.33 6.23
C LEU A 78 14.27 -8.94 5.06
N LEU A 79 13.73 -7.73 5.08
CA LEU A 79 12.81 -7.26 4.06
C LEU A 79 13.50 -6.93 2.73
N TYR A 80 14.67 -6.31 2.77
CA TYR A 80 15.48 -6.04 1.58
C TYR A 80 16.15 -7.31 1.06
N GLY A 81 16.47 -8.26 1.95
CA GLY A 81 16.92 -9.60 1.61
C GLY A 81 15.86 -10.39 0.86
N ILE A 82 14.59 -10.31 1.27
CA ILE A 82 13.46 -10.89 0.50
C ILE A 82 13.38 -10.26 -0.89
N GLY A 83 13.49 -8.93 -1.00
CA GLY A 83 13.51 -8.25 -2.31
C GLY A 83 14.66 -8.73 -3.21
N TYR A 84 15.86 -8.84 -2.63
CA TYR A 84 17.03 -9.36 -3.34
C TYR A 84 16.84 -10.83 -3.77
N LEU A 85 16.27 -11.68 -2.91
CA LEU A 85 15.98 -13.08 -3.25
C LEU A 85 14.96 -13.16 -4.39
N LEU A 86 13.89 -12.37 -4.35
CA LEU A 86 12.87 -12.32 -5.40
C LEU A 86 13.48 -11.96 -6.76
N LEU A 87 14.46 -11.05 -6.78
CA LEU A 87 15.19 -10.68 -8.00
C LEU A 87 16.21 -11.75 -8.42
N LYS A 88 16.94 -12.32 -7.46
CA LYS A 88 18.03 -13.29 -7.71
C LYS A 88 17.51 -14.64 -8.21
N ILE A 89 16.33 -15.07 -7.77
CA ILE A 89 15.72 -16.34 -8.18
C ILE A 89 15.46 -16.37 -9.70
N GLY A 90 15.35 -15.21 -10.37
CA GLY A 90 15.18 -15.11 -11.83
C GLY A 90 13.83 -15.60 -12.35
N TYR A 91 12.93 -16.01 -11.44
CA TYR A 91 11.59 -16.48 -11.79
C TYR A 91 10.63 -15.34 -12.16
N PHE A 92 10.85 -14.14 -11.59
CA PHE A 92 10.03 -12.96 -11.86
C PHE A 92 10.78 -11.97 -12.73
N LEU A 93 10.07 -11.38 -13.70
CA LEU A 93 10.57 -10.23 -14.43
C LEU A 93 10.76 -9.05 -13.44
N PRO A 94 11.93 -8.40 -13.35
CA PRO A 94 12.15 -7.30 -12.40
C PRO A 94 11.11 -6.18 -12.50
N ILE A 95 10.66 -5.90 -13.73
CA ILE A 95 9.62 -4.90 -13.99
C ILE A 95 8.28 -5.26 -13.33
N SER A 96 7.93 -6.54 -13.25
CA SER A 96 6.68 -6.99 -12.63
C SER A 96 6.67 -6.73 -11.12
N LEU A 97 7.79 -6.99 -10.44
CA LEU A 97 7.97 -6.68 -9.02
C LEU A 97 7.89 -5.17 -8.78
N LEU A 98 8.52 -4.36 -9.64
CA LEU A 98 8.49 -2.91 -9.53
C LEU A 98 7.07 -2.34 -9.72
N ILE A 99 6.33 -2.83 -10.71
CA ILE A 99 4.93 -2.45 -10.94
C ILE A 99 4.11 -2.75 -9.68
N GLY A 100 4.21 -3.98 -9.17
CA GLY A 100 3.53 -4.40 -7.94
C GLY A 100 3.84 -3.52 -6.74
N PHE A 101 5.12 -3.21 -6.53
CA PHE A 101 5.57 -2.34 -5.45
C PHE A 101 4.99 -0.92 -5.59
N THR A 102 4.89 -0.42 -6.82
CA THR A 102 4.44 0.96 -7.11
C THR A 102 2.94 1.16 -6.88
N ILE A 103 2.12 0.11 -6.99
CA ILE A 103 0.66 0.15 -6.73
C ILE A 103 0.37 0.81 -5.38
N ILE A 104 1.21 0.58 -4.37
CA ILE A 104 1.00 1.09 -3.02
C ILE A 104 1.09 2.61 -2.97
N PHE A 105 2.10 3.18 -3.63
CA PHE A 105 2.23 4.63 -3.73
C PHE A 105 1.10 5.25 -4.54
N PHE A 106 0.69 4.58 -5.62
CA PHE A 106 -0.45 5.01 -6.42
C PHE A 106 -1.74 5.05 -5.60
N VAL A 107 -2.05 3.99 -4.85
CA VAL A 107 -3.22 3.92 -3.96
C VAL A 107 -3.13 4.97 -2.84
N ALA A 108 -1.95 5.17 -2.25
CA ALA A 108 -1.74 6.19 -1.24
C ALA A 108 -2.02 7.60 -1.79
N PHE A 109 -1.49 7.88 -2.99
CA PHE A 109 -1.67 9.15 -3.68
C PHE A 109 -3.14 9.40 -4.02
N LEU A 110 -3.83 8.45 -4.65
CA LEU A 110 -5.25 8.58 -4.97
C LEU A 110 -6.11 8.81 -3.73
N LYS A 111 -5.81 8.11 -2.63
CA LYS A 111 -6.53 8.30 -1.36
C LYS A 111 -6.26 9.67 -0.73
N ALA A 112 -5.04 10.17 -0.81
CA ALA A 112 -4.70 11.49 -0.30
C ALA A 112 -5.39 12.58 -1.15
N MET A 113 -5.31 12.46 -2.47
CA MET A 113 -5.96 13.37 -3.41
C MET A 113 -7.49 13.38 -3.26
N GLY A 114 -8.11 12.21 -3.15
CA GLY A 114 -9.56 12.10 -2.95
C GLY A 114 -10.05 12.80 -1.68
N ARG A 115 -9.27 12.74 -0.59
CA ARG A 115 -9.58 13.50 0.63
C ARG A 115 -9.43 15.00 0.42
N PHE A 116 -8.33 15.43 -0.18
CA PHE A 116 -8.09 16.85 -0.47
C PHE A 116 -9.22 17.48 -1.29
N LEU A 117 -9.74 16.76 -2.29
CA LEU A 117 -10.85 17.23 -3.12
C LEU A 117 -12.17 17.31 -2.35
N LEU A 118 -12.45 16.36 -1.46
CA LEU A 118 -13.66 16.34 -0.63
C LEU A 118 -13.61 17.40 0.48
N GLU A 119 -12.47 17.57 1.15
CA GLU A 119 -12.29 18.55 2.22
C GLU A 119 -12.43 19.99 1.70
N ASN A 120 -11.90 20.26 0.49
CA ASN A 120 -12.04 21.58 -0.15
C ASN A 120 -13.40 21.80 -0.84
N LYS A 121 -14.37 20.88 -0.70
CA LYS A 121 -15.69 20.92 -1.36
C LYS A 121 -15.63 21.15 -2.88
N ILE A 122 -14.49 20.86 -3.53
CA ILE A 122 -14.32 20.99 -4.98
C ILE A 122 -15.27 20.00 -5.68
N ILE A 123 -15.46 18.83 -5.05
CA ILE A 123 -16.47 17.85 -5.43
C ILE A 123 -17.59 17.93 -4.39
N SER A 124 -18.73 18.50 -4.77
CA SER A 124 -19.92 18.54 -3.93
C SER A 124 -20.63 17.18 -3.95
N THR A 125 -20.65 16.50 -2.80
CA THR A 125 -21.49 15.31 -2.58
C THR A 125 -22.94 15.66 -2.20
N GLU A 126 -23.27 16.94 -2.11
CA GLU A 126 -24.65 17.39 -1.89
C GLU A 126 -25.44 17.29 -3.20
N LEU A 127 -26.60 16.63 -3.17
CA LEU A 127 -27.55 16.63 -4.27
C LEU A 127 -27.93 18.07 -4.63
N PRO A 128 -28.13 18.40 -5.92
CA PRO A 128 -28.55 19.73 -6.33
C PRO A 128 -29.82 20.14 -5.57
N ARG A 129 -29.84 21.37 -5.02
CA ARG A 129 -30.95 21.90 -4.20
C ARG A 129 -32.34 21.71 -4.81
N ASN A 130 -32.43 21.58 -6.13
CA ASN A 130 -33.69 21.35 -6.84
C ASN A 130 -34.36 20.00 -6.55
N TYR A 131 -33.63 18.98 -6.07
CA TYR A 131 -34.18 17.66 -5.72
C TYR A 131 -34.82 17.58 -4.31
N ARG A 132 -34.77 18.67 -3.54
CA ARG A 132 -35.44 18.77 -2.22
C ARG A 132 -36.80 19.46 -2.28
N ARG A 133 -37.16 20.10 -3.40
CA ARG A 133 -38.38 20.91 -3.52
C ARG A 133 -39.58 20.17 -4.12
N ASP A 134 -39.31 19.03 -4.72
CA ASP A 134 -40.23 18.16 -5.45
C ASP A 134 -40.81 17.04 -4.56
N ASN A 135 -40.39 16.94 -3.29
CA ASN A 135 -40.84 15.94 -2.32
C ASN A 135 -41.47 16.55 -1.04
N SER A 136 -41.94 17.80 -1.08
CA SER A 136 -42.63 18.49 0.03
C SER A 136 -43.95 19.08 -0.44
#